data_AF-A0A5K1JZE0-F1
#
_entry.id   AF-A0A5K1JZE0-F1
#
_cell.length_a   1.000
_cell.length_b   1.000
_cell.length_c   1.000
_cell.angle_alpha   90.00
_cell.angle_beta   90.00
_cell.angle_gamma   90.00
#
_symmetry.space_group_name_H-M   'P 1'
#
loop_
_entity.id
_entity.type
_entity.pdbx_description
1 polymer ?
#
loop_
_entity_poly.entity_id
_entity_poly.type
_entity_poly.pdbx_seq_one_letter_code
_entity_poly.pdbx_strand_id
1 'polypeptide(L)'
;MQLSHGGRQSLNFYSGRPPFAPPLAPSPVRVGEMHGGKDGWLSRLAHWLLLQVPKEMTHEDIRRTIQQFVFGAQLAARSGFDGIELHAAHGYLLSQFISPKTNRRTDEYSAERDPLRLLREIVEAIRAPGVVPDDFVIGVKLNAADYARDTSELQESRALEHVREIGTWGLVDTIQVSGGDYEDPRTYNILSLEWGGLTVMAEFIDTTLEYKSARQVVFESFAERSISVLASCTPTTTSRPPPLVLLTGGLNTIPRMASVVGHEHAHLLGIGRLSVLHPRLPLEISAALSNDDATFLRSAPRGPSELGDAPDSYLSWRALERALWYAALVVWPYIPARLPRVVGASANVNWYNYAMRRYAFGKDVDWTVGTIGSMARFFLLPAPYVGKDDGEEGWLWWLAMGAVGVVLGVVLGQVV
;
A
#
# COMPACT_ATOMS: atom_id res chain seq x y z
N MET A 1 8.17 11.34 -1.62
CA MET A 1 7.92 10.37 -0.52
C MET A 1 6.41 10.23 -0.28
N GLN A 2 5.84 9.05 -0.08
CA GLN A 2 4.40 8.95 0.23
C GLN A 2 4.14 8.97 1.75
N LEU A 3 3.27 9.88 2.21
CA LEU A 3 2.78 9.93 3.59
C LEU A 3 1.46 9.18 3.71
N SER A 4 1.35 8.26 4.67
CA SER A 4 0.16 7.43 4.84
C SER A 4 -0.20 7.23 6.31
N HIS A 5 -1.47 6.92 6.56
CA HIS A 5 -1.98 6.56 7.89
C HIS A 5 -3.00 5.42 7.75
N GLY A 6 -2.75 4.27 8.38
CA GLY A 6 -3.55 3.04 8.17
C GLY A 6 -4.99 3.13 8.67
N GLY A 7 -5.29 4.02 9.61
CA GLY A 7 -6.64 4.18 10.18
C GLY A 7 -7.18 2.84 10.70
N ARG A 8 -8.42 2.47 10.34
CA ARG A 8 -9.03 1.19 10.74
C ARG A 8 -8.33 -0.09 10.24
N GLN A 9 -7.40 0.00 9.29
CA GLN A 9 -6.62 -1.14 8.80
C GLN A 9 -5.38 -1.43 9.65
N SER A 10 -5.17 -0.66 10.73
CA SER A 10 -4.05 -0.86 11.63
C SER A 10 -4.21 -2.18 12.40
N LEU A 11 -3.28 -3.11 12.19
CA LEU A 11 -3.30 -4.43 12.83
C LEU A 11 -3.00 -4.34 14.33
N ASN A 12 -3.56 -5.25 15.12
CA ASN A 12 -3.34 -5.31 16.57
C ASN A 12 -1.88 -5.48 16.98
N PHE A 13 -1.08 -6.19 16.19
CA PHE A 13 0.26 -6.62 16.61
C PHE A 13 1.41 -5.89 15.87
N TYR A 14 1.10 -5.03 14.88
CA TYR A 14 2.12 -4.45 13.99
C TYR A 14 2.00 -2.93 13.76
N SER A 15 1.14 -2.25 14.53
CA SER A 15 0.83 -0.83 14.29
C SER A 15 1.40 0.15 15.33
N GLY A 16 2.31 -0.31 16.20
CA GLY A 16 2.89 0.51 17.27
C GLY A 16 1.90 0.90 18.38
N ARG A 17 0.70 0.32 18.36
CA ARG A 17 -0.36 0.49 19.37
C ARG A 17 -0.35 -0.70 20.34
N PRO A 18 -0.82 -0.53 21.59
CA PRO A 18 -1.06 -1.67 22.47
C PRO A 18 -2.01 -2.68 21.82
N PRO A 19 -1.86 -4.00 22.07
CA PRO A 19 -2.72 -5.01 21.49
C PRO A 19 -4.17 -4.74 21.84
N PHE A 20 -5.06 -4.95 20.87
CA PHE A 20 -6.50 -4.77 21.03
C PHE A 20 -6.94 -3.33 21.37
N ALA A 21 -6.02 -2.37 21.48
CA ALA A 21 -6.40 -0.97 21.48
C ALA A 21 -7.12 -0.67 20.15
N PRO A 22 -8.26 0.03 20.16
CA PRO A 22 -8.99 0.30 18.94
C PRO A 22 -8.23 1.29 18.06
N PRO A 23 -8.15 1.07 16.73
CA PRO A 23 -7.54 2.03 15.82
C PRO A 23 -8.41 3.28 15.70
N LEU A 24 -7.84 4.39 15.25
CA LEU A 24 -8.60 5.59 14.97
C LEU A 24 -9.13 5.57 13.54
N ALA A 25 -10.39 5.99 13.35
CA ALA A 25 -11.07 6.09 12.07
C ALA A 25 -12.19 7.15 12.13
N PRO A 26 -12.76 7.58 10.99
CA PRO A 26 -13.86 8.55 11.00
C PRO A 26 -15.13 8.04 11.70
N SER A 27 -15.39 6.73 11.68
CA SER A 27 -16.56 6.10 12.33
C SER A 27 -16.22 4.68 12.80
N PRO A 28 -16.98 4.10 13.75
CA PRO A 28 -16.71 2.78 14.32
C PRO A 28 -17.15 1.63 13.39
N VAL A 29 -16.71 1.66 12.12
CA VAL A 29 -17.03 0.66 11.09
C VAL A 29 -15.83 -0.28 10.92
N ARG A 30 -16.01 -1.56 11.21
CA ARG A 30 -14.92 -2.56 11.12
C ARG A 30 -14.60 -2.87 9.66
N VAL A 31 -13.34 -3.19 9.36
CA VAL A 31 -12.96 -3.76 8.05
C VAL A 31 -13.68 -5.10 7.85
N GLY A 32 -14.31 -5.28 6.69
CA GLY A 32 -15.07 -6.50 6.36
C GLY A 32 -16.53 -6.49 6.82
N GLU A 33 -16.98 -5.46 7.54
CA GLU A 33 -18.39 -5.33 7.98
C GLU A 33 -19.36 -5.25 6.79
N MET A 34 -18.89 -4.78 5.64
CA MET A 34 -19.69 -4.66 4.41
C MET A 34 -19.89 -5.97 3.66
N HIS A 35 -19.18 -7.04 4.05
CA HIS A 35 -19.14 -8.32 3.34
C HIS A 35 -20.11 -9.38 3.90
N GLY A 36 -21.27 -8.93 4.38
CA GLY A 36 -22.36 -9.73 4.94
C GLY A 36 -22.34 -11.24 4.61
N GLY A 37 -21.95 -12.04 5.59
CA GLY A 37 -22.39 -13.44 5.73
C GLY A 37 -21.65 -14.54 4.96
N LYS A 38 -20.62 -14.26 4.14
CA LYS A 38 -19.99 -15.29 3.26
C LYS A 38 -18.68 -15.91 3.77
N ASP A 39 -18.19 -15.51 4.95
CA ASP A 39 -16.92 -16.02 5.49
C ASP A 39 -17.11 -17.20 6.44
N GLY A 40 -16.23 -18.20 6.35
CA GLY A 40 -16.14 -19.31 7.30
C GLY A 40 -15.68 -18.84 8.69
N TRP A 41 -16.02 -19.61 9.73
CA TRP A 41 -15.79 -19.24 11.13
C TRP A 41 -14.31 -18.94 11.46
N LEU A 42 -13.36 -19.65 10.86
CA LEU A 42 -11.92 -19.42 10.98
C LEU A 42 -11.48 -18.04 10.45
N SER A 43 -12.03 -17.61 9.30
CA SER A 43 -11.72 -16.30 8.73
C SER A 43 -12.24 -15.17 9.65
N ARG A 44 -13.44 -15.34 10.21
CA ARG A 44 -14.01 -14.37 11.16
C ARG A 44 -13.19 -14.27 12.45
N LEU A 45 -12.71 -15.40 12.97
CA LEU A 45 -11.83 -15.43 14.14
C LEU A 45 -10.49 -14.75 13.86
N ALA A 46 -9.87 -15.02 12.71
CA ALA A 46 -8.62 -14.38 12.28
C ALA A 46 -8.79 -12.86 12.11
N HIS A 47 -9.87 -12.41 11.46
CA HIS A 47 -10.17 -10.98 11.33
C HIS A 47 -10.40 -10.32 12.68
N TRP A 48 -11.14 -10.95 13.59
CA TRP A 48 -11.36 -10.42 14.94
C TRP A 48 -10.06 -10.31 15.75
N LEU A 49 -9.16 -11.28 15.64
CA LEU A 49 -7.85 -11.25 16.30
C LEU A 49 -6.93 -10.16 15.72
N LEU A 50 -6.96 -9.95 14.40
CA LEU A 50 -6.04 -9.05 13.71
C LEU A 50 -6.53 -7.60 13.67
N LEU A 51 -7.85 -7.38 13.54
CA LEU A 51 -8.47 -6.09 13.26
C LEU A 51 -9.59 -5.79 14.27
N GLN A 52 -9.46 -4.67 14.97
CA GLN A 52 -10.46 -4.20 15.95
C GLN A 52 -11.51 -3.33 15.29
N VAL A 53 -12.65 -3.16 15.98
CA VAL A 53 -13.56 -2.05 15.66
C VAL A 53 -12.80 -0.76 15.94
N PRO A 54 -12.70 0.17 14.98
CA PRO A 54 -12.04 1.43 15.25
C PRO A 54 -12.86 2.29 16.22
N LYS A 55 -12.17 3.15 16.95
CA LYS A 55 -12.76 4.26 17.70
C LYS A 55 -12.93 5.45 16.76
N GLU A 56 -14.11 6.06 16.81
CA GLU A 56 -14.38 7.31 16.12
C GLU A 56 -13.43 8.42 16.60
N MET A 57 -12.77 9.10 15.65
CA MET A 57 -11.87 10.20 15.94
C MET A 57 -12.62 11.41 16.50
N THR A 58 -12.08 11.99 17.56
CA THR A 58 -12.50 13.32 18.04
C THR A 58 -11.90 14.43 17.17
N HIS A 59 -12.42 15.66 17.27
CA HIS A 59 -11.80 16.83 16.64
C HIS A 59 -10.34 17.03 17.08
N GLU A 60 -10.00 16.65 18.31
CA GLU A 60 -8.61 16.65 18.79
C GLU A 60 -7.74 15.63 18.06
N ASP A 61 -8.25 14.40 17.90
CA ASP A 61 -7.54 13.37 17.13
C ASP A 61 -7.31 13.81 15.69
N ILE A 62 -8.32 14.44 15.07
CA ILE A 62 -8.23 14.97 13.70
C ILE A 62 -7.17 16.06 13.61
N ARG A 63 -7.21 17.06 14.51
CA ARG A 63 -6.21 18.14 14.55
C ARG A 63 -4.80 17.60 14.77
N ARG A 64 -4.64 16.61 15.66
CA ARG A 64 -3.35 15.93 15.85
C ARG A 64 -2.89 15.21 14.57
N THR A 65 -3.78 14.50 13.88
CA THR A 65 -3.46 13.82 12.62
C THR A 65 -3.00 14.82 11.54
N ILE A 66 -3.66 15.97 11.42
CA ILE A 66 -3.22 17.05 10.51
C ILE A 66 -1.78 17.46 10.83
N GLN A 67 -1.47 17.73 12.11
CA GLN A 67 -0.12 18.10 12.53
C GLN A 67 0.92 16.99 12.27
N GLN A 68 0.54 15.72 12.34
CA GLN A 68 1.43 14.61 12.01
C GLN A 68 1.76 14.55 10.51
N PHE A 69 0.80 14.84 9.63
CA PHE A 69 1.07 14.98 8.19
C PHE A 69 1.96 16.18 7.89
N VAL A 70 1.70 17.33 8.53
CA VAL A 70 2.54 18.53 8.44
C VAL A 70 3.99 18.24 8.86
N PHE A 71 4.17 17.60 10.01
CA PHE A 71 5.49 17.20 10.49
C PHE A 71 6.18 16.23 9.52
N GLY A 72 5.45 15.27 8.96
CA GLY A 72 5.95 14.35 7.94
C GLY A 72 6.45 15.08 6.68
N ALA A 73 5.71 16.10 6.22
CA ALA A 73 6.10 16.92 5.08
C ALA A 73 7.35 17.76 5.38
N GLN A 74 7.42 18.39 6.55
CA GLN A 74 8.60 19.12 7.02
C GLN A 74 9.84 18.22 7.09
N LEU A 75 9.68 17.00 7.60
CA LEU A 75 10.76 16.03 7.67
C LEU A 75 11.22 15.60 6.26
N ALA A 76 10.28 15.40 5.33
CA ALA A 76 10.59 15.09 3.94
C ALA A 76 11.43 16.19 3.30
N ALA A 77 11.00 17.45 3.42
CA ALA A 77 11.72 18.60 2.88
C ALA A 77 13.13 18.73 3.48
N ARG A 78 13.25 18.62 4.82
CA ARG A 78 14.57 18.66 5.50
C ARG A 78 15.49 17.49 5.13
N SER A 79 14.92 16.37 4.68
CA SER A 79 15.68 15.19 4.23
C SER A 79 16.08 15.28 2.75
N GLY A 80 15.71 16.36 2.05
CA GLY A 80 16.08 16.59 0.65
C GLY A 80 15.14 15.94 -0.37
N PHE A 81 13.93 15.52 0.01
CA PHE A 81 12.91 15.16 -0.98
C PHE A 81 12.35 16.42 -1.64
N ASP A 82 12.08 16.36 -2.95
CA ASP A 82 11.42 17.45 -3.69
C ASP A 82 9.92 17.58 -3.37
N GLY A 83 9.33 16.56 -2.74
CA GLY A 83 7.91 16.55 -2.46
C GLY A 83 7.39 15.31 -1.74
N ILE A 84 6.10 15.38 -1.43
CA ILE A 84 5.33 14.28 -0.86
C ILE A 84 4.16 13.87 -1.75
N GLU A 85 3.62 12.68 -1.48
CA GLU A 85 2.32 12.25 -1.95
C GLU A 85 1.44 11.86 -0.75
N LEU A 86 0.24 12.42 -0.65
CA LEU A 86 -0.73 12.11 0.40
C LEU A 86 -1.55 10.87 0.00
N HIS A 87 -1.54 9.84 0.83
CA HIS A 87 -2.23 8.59 0.53
C HIS A 87 -3.73 8.65 0.90
N ALA A 88 -4.57 9.04 -0.06
CA ALA A 88 -6.04 9.09 0.03
C ALA A 88 -6.74 8.01 -0.80
N ALA A 89 -6.16 6.80 -0.79
CA ALA A 89 -6.62 5.64 -1.56
C ALA A 89 -6.55 4.36 -0.71
N HIS A 90 -6.94 3.22 -1.27
CA HIS A 90 -6.77 1.88 -0.67
C HIS A 90 -7.43 1.70 0.70
N GLY A 91 -8.42 2.52 1.06
CA GLY A 91 -9.08 2.46 2.35
C GLY A 91 -8.18 2.86 3.54
N TYR A 92 -7.07 3.57 3.31
CA TYR A 92 -6.29 4.24 4.37
C TYR A 92 -7.10 5.40 4.95
N LEU A 93 -6.62 6.02 6.04
CA LEU A 93 -7.39 6.99 6.81
C LEU A 93 -8.03 8.09 5.97
N LEU A 94 -7.29 8.73 5.05
CA LEU A 94 -7.85 9.80 4.22
C LEU A 94 -8.95 9.28 3.27
N SER A 95 -8.75 8.10 2.67
CA SER A 95 -9.80 7.41 1.90
C SER A 95 -11.00 7.03 2.78
N GLN A 96 -10.78 6.68 4.05
CA GLN A 96 -11.86 6.39 4.99
C GLN A 96 -12.74 7.63 5.25
N PHE A 97 -12.16 8.83 5.33
CA PHE A 97 -12.92 10.08 5.49
C PHE A 97 -13.70 10.45 4.22
N ILE A 98 -13.15 10.16 3.03
CA ILE A 98 -13.79 10.47 1.73
C ILE A 98 -14.99 9.54 1.46
N SER A 99 -14.91 8.28 1.90
CA SER A 99 -15.90 7.26 1.56
C SER A 99 -17.10 7.26 2.53
N PRO A 100 -18.35 7.38 2.05
CA PRO A 100 -19.56 7.33 2.87
C PRO A 100 -19.81 5.92 3.41
N LYS A 101 -19.14 4.92 2.82
CA LYS A 101 -19.09 3.55 3.35
C LYS A 101 -18.51 3.55 4.77
N THR A 102 -17.41 4.26 4.97
CA THR A 102 -16.60 4.18 6.19
C THR A 102 -16.73 5.39 7.10
N ASN A 103 -17.21 6.51 6.57
CA ASN A 103 -17.45 7.73 7.31
C ASN A 103 -18.95 8.00 7.38
N ARG A 104 -19.54 7.72 8.55
CA ARG A 104 -20.94 7.94 8.89
C ARG A 104 -21.11 9.09 9.89
N ARG A 105 -20.12 10.00 9.96
CA ARG A 105 -20.19 11.17 10.83
C ARG A 105 -21.31 12.10 10.40
N THR A 106 -21.82 12.86 11.36
CA THR A 106 -22.87 13.88 11.14
C THR A 106 -22.35 15.31 11.34
N ASP A 107 -21.08 15.44 11.67
CA ASP A 107 -20.39 16.71 11.89
C ASP A 107 -19.79 17.26 10.60
N GLU A 108 -18.91 18.24 10.73
CA GLU A 108 -18.32 18.94 9.60
C GLU A 108 -17.30 18.11 8.80
N TYR A 109 -16.87 16.96 9.32
CA TYR A 109 -16.02 15.99 8.62
C TYR A 109 -16.81 14.83 7.99
N SER A 110 -18.13 14.97 7.86
CA SER A 110 -18.99 13.98 7.22
C SER A 110 -18.71 13.83 5.71
N ALA A 111 -18.65 12.59 5.23
CA ALA A 111 -18.50 12.27 3.81
C ALA A 111 -19.69 12.71 2.94
N GLU A 112 -20.85 12.96 3.55
CA GLU A 112 -22.05 13.46 2.85
C GLU A 112 -22.02 14.98 2.67
N ARG A 113 -21.34 15.72 3.56
CA ARG A 113 -21.27 17.18 3.52
C ARG A 113 -20.02 17.69 2.84
N ASP A 114 -18.86 17.18 3.23
CA ASP A 114 -17.55 17.65 2.78
C ASP A 114 -16.52 16.50 2.85
N PRO A 115 -16.58 15.55 1.91
CA PRO A 115 -15.74 14.35 1.93
C PRO A 115 -14.25 14.64 1.86
N LEU A 116 -13.87 15.79 1.29
CA LEU A 116 -12.47 16.18 1.11
C LEU A 116 -11.94 17.08 2.22
N ARG A 117 -12.77 17.46 3.21
CA ARG A 117 -12.38 18.40 4.26
C ARG A 117 -11.04 18.11 4.90
N LEU A 118 -10.87 16.89 5.43
CA LEU A 118 -9.63 16.50 6.12
C LEU A 118 -8.42 16.59 5.17
N LEU A 119 -8.57 16.14 3.93
CA LEU A 119 -7.49 16.21 2.94
C LEU A 119 -7.14 17.66 2.62
N ARG A 120 -8.15 18.52 2.43
CA ARG A 120 -8.00 19.94 2.16
C ARG A 120 -7.29 20.65 3.30
N GLU A 121 -7.72 20.44 4.55
CA GLU A 121 -7.07 21.02 5.73
C GLU A 121 -5.61 20.56 5.89
N ILE A 122 -5.28 19.30 5.54
CA ILE A 122 -3.89 18.82 5.50
C ILE A 122 -3.07 19.55 4.43
N VAL A 123 -3.60 19.65 3.20
CA VAL A 123 -2.91 20.32 2.09
C VAL A 123 -2.68 21.79 2.40
N GLU A 124 -3.71 22.50 2.90
CA GLU A 124 -3.63 23.89 3.33
C GLU A 124 -2.59 24.07 4.44
N ALA A 125 -2.59 23.20 5.46
CA ALA A 125 -1.64 23.26 6.55
C ALA A 125 -0.19 22.99 6.11
N ILE A 126 0.02 22.09 5.14
CA ILE A 126 1.35 21.84 4.56
C ILE A 126 1.79 23.04 3.71
N ARG A 127 0.87 23.68 2.99
CA ARG A 127 1.14 24.86 2.15
C ARG A 127 1.26 26.16 2.93
N ALA A 128 0.99 26.16 4.24
CA ALA A 128 1.11 27.34 5.06
C ALA A 128 2.55 27.90 5.04
N PRO A 129 2.72 29.25 5.07
CA PRO A 129 4.03 29.87 4.99
C PRO A 129 5.02 29.32 6.03
N GLY A 130 6.22 28.95 5.57
CA GLY A 130 7.30 28.46 6.44
C GLY A 130 7.20 26.98 6.83
N VAL A 131 6.21 26.23 6.33
CA VAL A 131 6.09 24.78 6.60
C VAL A 131 6.96 23.96 5.66
N VAL A 132 6.86 24.18 4.35
CA VAL A 132 7.74 23.57 3.32
C VAL A 132 8.18 24.65 2.32
N PRO A 133 9.23 24.42 1.51
CA PRO A 133 9.59 25.31 0.40
C PRO A 133 8.42 25.56 -0.56
N ASP A 134 8.38 26.74 -1.20
CA ASP A 134 7.30 27.10 -2.12
C ASP A 134 7.26 26.17 -3.35
N ASP A 135 8.40 25.68 -3.82
CA ASP A 135 8.51 24.74 -4.95
C ASP A 135 8.28 23.26 -4.55
N PHE A 136 8.01 22.98 -3.28
CA PHE A 136 7.81 21.63 -2.78
C PHE A 136 6.57 20.98 -3.42
N VAL A 137 6.72 19.79 -4.00
CA VAL A 137 5.63 19.10 -4.70
C VAL A 137 4.70 18.41 -3.71
N ILE A 138 3.38 18.61 -3.87
CA ILE A 138 2.33 17.88 -3.14
C ILE A 138 1.50 17.10 -4.15
N GLY A 139 1.64 15.79 -4.12
CA GLY A 139 0.77 14.85 -4.82
C GLY A 139 -0.35 14.31 -3.93
N VAL A 140 -1.43 13.84 -4.54
CA VAL A 140 -2.51 13.11 -3.86
C VAL A 140 -2.79 11.81 -4.61
N LYS A 141 -2.84 10.69 -3.91
CA LYS A 141 -3.29 9.41 -4.48
C LYS A 141 -4.74 9.15 -4.14
N LEU A 142 -5.59 8.95 -5.15
CA LEU A 142 -7.03 8.73 -5.01
C LEU A 142 -7.49 7.40 -5.59
N ASN A 143 -8.61 6.90 -5.09
CA ASN A 143 -9.35 5.80 -5.70
C ASN A 143 -10.22 6.34 -6.86
N ALA A 144 -10.12 5.74 -8.04
CA ALA A 144 -11.03 5.94 -9.16
C ALA A 144 -12.46 5.44 -8.83
N ALA A 145 -12.55 4.45 -7.95
CA ALA A 145 -13.77 3.99 -7.31
C ALA A 145 -13.43 3.26 -6.00
N ASP A 146 -14.25 3.47 -4.96
CA ASP A 146 -14.20 2.64 -3.76
C ASP A 146 -14.80 1.28 -4.10
N TYR A 147 -13.97 0.23 -4.14
CA TYR A 147 -14.31 -1.06 -4.75
C TYR A 147 -15.74 -1.51 -4.39
N ALA A 148 -16.52 -1.76 -5.42
CA ALA A 148 -17.71 -2.56 -5.35
C ALA A 148 -17.73 -3.37 -6.65
N ARG A 149 -18.32 -4.56 -6.58
CA ARG A 149 -18.85 -5.20 -7.78
C ARG A 149 -19.87 -4.31 -8.52
N ASP A 150 -20.22 -3.16 -7.94
CA ASP A 150 -20.89 -2.00 -8.53
C ASP A 150 -19.90 -0.86 -8.83
N THR A 151 -19.22 -0.90 -9.98
CA THR A 151 -18.76 0.32 -10.65
C THR A 151 -19.97 1.01 -11.28
N SER A 152 -20.89 1.49 -10.46
CA SER A 152 -21.99 2.29 -10.97
C SER A 152 -21.45 3.64 -11.44
N GLU A 153 -22.06 4.19 -12.49
CA GLU A 153 -21.74 5.50 -13.04
C GLU A 153 -21.68 6.61 -11.97
N LEU A 154 -22.50 6.46 -10.91
CA LEU A 154 -22.56 7.36 -9.75
C LEU A 154 -21.27 7.40 -8.90
N GLN A 155 -20.55 6.29 -8.78
CA GLN A 155 -19.30 6.25 -7.99
C GLN A 155 -18.15 6.92 -8.75
N GLU A 156 -18.06 6.66 -10.05
CA GLU A 156 -17.06 7.28 -10.91
C GLU A 156 -17.30 8.80 -11.04
N SER A 157 -18.56 9.23 -11.19
CA SER A 157 -18.90 10.65 -11.24
C SER A 157 -18.49 11.38 -9.96
N ARG A 158 -18.74 10.78 -8.79
CA ARG A 158 -18.33 11.33 -7.49
C ARG A 158 -16.81 11.42 -7.35
N ALA A 159 -16.07 10.40 -7.81
CA ALA A 159 -14.61 10.44 -7.80
C ALA A 159 -14.05 11.54 -8.74
N LEU A 160 -14.66 11.76 -9.91
CA LEU A 160 -14.30 12.87 -10.80
C LEU A 160 -14.68 14.25 -10.22
N GLU A 161 -15.77 14.35 -9.46
CA GLU A 161 -16.10 15.57 -8.70
C GLU A 161 -15.04 15.88 -7.65
N HIS A 162 -14.53 14.86 -6.94
CA HIS A 162 -13.41 15.06 -6.02
C HIS A 162 -12.14 15.55 -6.74
N VAL A 163 -11.83 14.99 -7.92
CA VAL A 163 -10.70 15.46 -8.75
C VAL A 163 -10.89 16.92 -9.14
N ARG A 164 -12.10 17.31 -9.57
CA ARG A 164 -12.43 18.70 -9.89
C ARG A 164 -12.20 19.62 -8.71
N GLU A 165 -12.76 19.28 -7.54
CA GLU A 165 -12.63 20.07 -6.33
C GLU A 165 -11.16 20.25 -5.94
N ILE A 166 -10.36 19.19 -5.95
CA ILE A 166 -8.91 19.25 -5.67
C ILE A 166 -8.21 20.18 -6.67
N GLY A 167 -8.57 20.11 -7.95
CA GLY A 167 -8.07 21.01 -8.99
C GLY A 167 -8.37 22.49 -8.69
N THR A 168 -9.53 22.80 -8.11
CA THR A 168 -9.90 24.18 -7.75
C THR A 168 -9.09 24.77 -6.60
N TRP A 169 -8.47 23.93 -5.76
CA TRP A 169 -7.68 24.41 -4.61
C TRP A 169 -6.43 25.16 -5.05
N GLY A 170 -5.82 24.77 -6.18
CA GLY A 170 -4.56 25.35 -6.64
C GLY A 170 -3.38 25.08 -5.70
N LEU A 171 -3.46 24.00 -4.91
CA LEU A 171 -2.46 23.65 -3.89
C LEU A 171 -1.78 22.29 -4.12
N VAL A 172 -2.34 21.47 -5.03
CA VAL A 172 -1.88 20.11 -5.36
C VAL A 172 -1.27 20.13 -6.76
N ASP A 173 -0.11 19.51 -6.92
CA ASP A 173 0.65 19.51 -8.17
C ASP A 173 0.47 18.21 -8.96
N THR A 174 0.16 17.09 -8.30
CA THR A 174 -0.11 15.80 -8.98
C THR A 174 -1.28 15.03 -8.35
N ILE A 175 -2.04 14.33 -9.19
CA ILE A 175 -3.07 13.37 -8.77
C ILE A 175 -2.74 12.00 -9.33
N GLN A 176 -2.47 11.05 -8.45
CA GLN A 176 -2.26 9.66 -8.81
C GLN A 176 -3.59 8.89 -8.80
N VAL A 177 -3.93 8.31 -9.94
CA VAL A 177 -5.10 7.43 -10.08
C VAL A 177 -4.73 6.02 -9.62
N SER A 178 -5.53 5.51 -8.70
CA SER A 178 -5.44 4.14 -8.18
C SER A 178 -6.84 3.56 -7.97
N GLY A 179 -6.91 2.38 -7.37
CA GLY A 179 -8.17 1.86 -6.85
C GLY A 179 -7.95 0.63 -5.99
N GLY A 180 -8.99 0.22 -5.26
CA GLY A 180 -8.95 -0.87 -4.30
C GLY A 180 -9.17 -0.40 -2.87
N ASP A 181 -9.47 -1.35 -2.00
CA ASP A 181 -9.49 -1.23 -0.54
C ASP A 181 -9.20 -2.63 0.05
N TYR A 182 -9.23 -2.74 1.39
CA TYR A 182 -9.05 -4.01 2.09
C TYR A 182 -10.38 -4.64 2.53
N GLU A 183 -11.51 -4.27 1.92
CA GLU A 183 -12.82 -4.75 2.35
C GLU A 183 -13.09 -6.20 1.92
N ASP A 184 -12.70 -6.61 0.70
CA ASP A 184 -12.90 -8.01 0.25
C ASP A 184 -11.63 -8.86 0.49
N PRO A 185 -11.65 -9.88 1.36
CA PRO A 185 -10.56 -10.84 1.45
C PRO A 185 -10.34 -11.63 0.14
N ARG A 186 -11.28 -11.61 -0.84
CA ARG A 186 -11.12 -12.22 -2.18
C ARG A 186 -10.40 -11.35 -3.21
N THR A 187 -10.26 -10.04 -2.96
CA THR A 187 -9.19 -9.22 -3.60
C THR A 187 -7.81 -9.70 -3.12
N TYR A 188 -7.75 -10.65 -2.18
CA TYR A 188 -6.61 -11.54 -2.05
C TYR A 188 -7.12 -12.96 -2.17
N ASN A 189 -7.47 -13.40 -3.38
CA ASN A 189 -7.78 -14.81 -3.57
C ASN A 189 -6.57 -15.64 -3.12
N ILE A 190 -6.72 -16.19 -1.92
CA ILE A 190 -5.98 -17.28 -1.32
C ILE A 190 -6.11 -18.41 -2.35
N LEU A 191 -5.03 -18.70 -3.08
CA LEU A 191 -5.07 -19.52 -4.29
C LEU A 191 -5.90 -20.80 -4.14
N SER A 192 -6.67 -21.04 -5.20
CA SER A 192 -7.29 -22.29 -5.60
C SER A 192 -6.28 -23.43 -5.72
N LEU A 193 -6.63 -24.61 -5.24
CA LEU A 193 -6.02 -25.89 -5.62
C LEU A 193 -7.05 -26.65 -6.48
N GLU A 194 -6.64 -27.07 -7.67
CA GLU A 194 -7.42 -27.92 -8.57
C GLU A 194 -7.57 -29.33 -8.03
N TRP A 195 -8.79 -29.88 -8.05
CA TRP A 195 -9.09 -31.29 -8.31
C TRP A 195 -10.54 -31.36 -8.82
N GLY A 196 -10.77 -31.75 -10.09
CA GLY A 196 -12.11 -32.19 -10.55
C GLY A 196 -12.94 -31.31 -11.49
N GLY A 197 -12.34 -30.46 -12.34
CA GLY A 197 -12.99 -30.06 -13.61
C GLY A 197 -14.15 -29.04 -13.59
N LEU A 198 -14.26 -28.16 -12.59
CA LEU A 198 -15.16 -26.99 -12.67
C LEU A 198 -14.46 -25.73 -12.14
N THR A 199 -14.37 -24.70 -12.99
CA THR A 199 -13.62 -23.46 -12.75
C THR A 199 -14.56 -22.28 -12.50
N VAL A 200 -14.36 -21.53 -11.41
CA VAL A 200 -14.92 -20.16 -11.27
C VAL A 200 -13.81 -19.25 -10.72
N MET A 201 -13.33 -18.33 -11.57
CA MET A 201 -12.17 -17.46 -11.36
C MET A 201 -12.54 -16.14 -10.66
N ALA A 202 -11.64 -15.63 -9.81
CA ALA A 202 -11.54 -14.19 -9.54
C ALA A 202 -10.06 -13.83 -9.44
N GLU A 203 -9.60 -13.06 -10.42
CA GLU A 203 -8.21 -12.69 -10.71
C GLU A 203 -7.65 -11.67 -9.70
N PHE A 204 -6.48 -11.97 -9.14
CA PHE A 204 -5.55 -10.92 -8.71
C PHE A 204 -4.35 -10.88 -9.64
N ILE A 205 -4.34 -9.82 -10.44
CA ILE A 205 -3.31 -9.45 -11.41
C ILE A 205 -2.88 -10.61 -12.29
N ASP A 206 -3.64 -10.83 -13.35
CA ASP A 206 -3.17 -11.59 -14.49
C ASP A 206 -1.82 -11.00 -14.97
N THR A 207 -0.74 -11.69 -14.63
CA THR A 207 0.60 -11.48 -15.19
C THR A 207 0.76 -12.21 -16.52
N THR A 208 -0.29 -12.81 -17.04
CA THR A 208 -0.29 -13.62 -18.25
C THR A 208 -1.28 -13.11 -19.30
N LEU A 209 -0.71 -12.40 -20.27
CA LEU A 209 -1.07 -12.48 -21.69
C LEU A 209 -2.33 -11.73 -22.19
N GLU A 210 -2.01 -10.73 -23.03
CA GLU A 210 -2.77 -10.27 -24.21
C GLU A 210 -3.97 -9.31 -24.08
N TYR A 211 -4.69 -9.20 -22.95
CA TYR A 211 -5.82 -8.24 -22.85
C TYR A 211 -5.76 -7.30 -21.64
N LYS A 212 -6.31 -6.07 -21.79
CA LYS A 212 -6.48 -5.13 -20.66
C LYS A 212 -7.45 -5.78 -19.67
N SER A 213 -7.02 -6.02 -18.43
CA SER A 213 -7.99 -6.42 -17.40
C SER A 213 -8.99 -5.28 -17.21
N ALA A 214 -10.27 -5.60 -16.93
CA ALA A 214 -11.33 -4.58 -16.83
C ALA A 214 -10.97 -3.42 -15.88
N ARG A 215 -10.23 -3.72 -14.80
CA ARG A 215 -9.71 -2.72 -13.86
C ARG A 215 -8.71 -1.74 -14.48
N GLN A 216 -7.85 -2.20 -15.39
CA GLN A 216 -6.88 -1.34 -16.08
C GLN A 216 -7.57 -0.37 -17.03
N VAL A 217 -8.62 -0.83 -17.71
CA VAL A 217 -9.44 0.02 -18.59
C VAL A 217 -10.11 1.14 -17.77
N VAL A 218 -10.68 0.80 -16.60
CA VAL A 218 -11.32 1.79 -15.71
C VAL A 218 -10.32 2.84 -15.22
N PHE A 219 -9.10 2.45 -14.86
CA PHE A 219 -8.10 3.43 -14.40
C PHE A 219 -7.61 4.34 -15.52
N GLU A 220 -7.46 3.82 -16.73
CA GLU A 220 -7.07 4.60 -17.89
C GLU A 220 -8.19 5.58 -18.31
N SER A 221 -9.45 5.13 -18.40
CA SER A 221 -10.58 6.02 -18.72
C SER A 221 -10.79 7.07 -17.65
N PHE A 222 -10.64 6.70 -16.37
CA PHE A 222 -10.74 7.66 -15.27
C PHE A 222 -9.61 8.69 -15.33
N ALA A 223 -8.38 8.29 -15.66
CA ALA A 223 -7.25 9.20 -15.80
C ALA A 223 -7.46 10.18 -16.96
N GLU A 224 -7.90 9.71 -18.13
CA GLU A 224 -8.25 10.54 -19.29
C GLU A 224 -9.35 11.57 -18.94
N ARG A 225 -10.44 11.11 -18.29
CA ARG A 225 -11.52 12.00 -17.83
C ARG A 225 -11.04 12.98 -16.77
N SER A 226 -10.12 12.57 -15.90
CA SER A 226 -9.52 13.45 -14.90
C SER A 226 -8.76 14.59 -15.56
N ILE A 227 -7.99 14.32 -16.62
CA ILE A 227 -7.30 15.36 -17.41
C ILE A 227 -8.31 16.34 -17.99
N SER A 228 -9.37 15.84 -18.62
CA SER A 228 -10.43 16.69 -19.19
C SER A 228 -11.11 17.57 -18.13
N VAL A 229 -11.38 17.02 -16.95
CA VAL A 229 -11.96 17.77 -15.82
C VAL A 229 -11.00 18.84 -15.31
N LEU A 230 -9.72 18.51 -15.14
CA LEU A 230 -8.70 19.44 -14.63
C LEU A 230 -8.37 20.55 -15.63
N ALA A 231 -8.45 20.29 -16.94
CA ALA A 231 -8.30 21.31 -17.98
C ALA A 231 -9.35 22.42 -17.89
N SER A 232 -10.55 22.09 -17.37
CA SER A 232 -11.62 23.07 -17.13
C SER A 232 -11.52 23.80 -15.78
N CYS A 233 -10.61 23.36 -14.89
CA CYS A 233 -10.43 23.98 -13.59
C CYS A 233 -9.53 25.21 -13.71
N THR A 234 -10.08 26.38 -13.34
CA THR A 234 -9.24 27.55 -13.06
C THR A 234 -8.98 27.57 -11.55
N PRO A 235 -7.72 27.52 -11.09
CA PRO A 235 -7.41 27.58 -9.66
C PRO A 235 -7.99 28.84 -9.03
N THR A 236 -8.69 28.69 -7.91
CA THR A 236 -9.51 29.79 -7.36
C THR A 236 -8.66 30.82 -6.60
N THR A 237 -7.45 30.45 -6.18
CA THR A 237 -6.67 31.18 -5.15
C THR A 237 -5.17 31.30 -5.43
N THR A 238 -4.62 30.60 -6.42
CA THR A 238 -3.17 30.58 -6.69
C THR A 238 -2.87 30.68 -8.19
N SER A 239 -1.62 31.01 -8.54
CA SER A 239 -1.13 31.02 -9.93
C SER A 239 -0.56 29.66 -10.37
N ARG A 240 -0.77 28.58 -9.60
CA ARG A 240 -0.25 27.24 -9.94
C ARG A 240 -1.08 26.61 -11.06
N PRO A 241 -0.47 25.82 -11.96
CA PRO A 241 -1.24 25.08 -12.96
C PRO A 241 -2.11 24.00 -12.30
N PRO A 242 -3.14 23.49 -13.00
CA PRO A 242 -3.88 22.32 -12.57
C PRO A 242 -2.96 21.11 -12.32
N PRO A 243 -3.32 20.20 -11.39
CA PRO A 243 -2.53 19.00 -11.09
C PRO A 243 -2.26 18.13 -12.32
N LEU A 244 -1.06 17.57 -12.42
CA LEU A 244 -0.74 16.54 -13.41
C LEU A 244 -1.31 15.18 -12.98
N VAL A 245 -1.87 14.44 -13.93
CA VAL A 245 -2.46 13.10 -13.71
C VAL A 245 -1.39 12.02 -13.89
N LEU A 246 -1.15 11.24 -12.83
CA LEU A 246 -0.24 10.09 -12.79
C LEU A 246 -1.04 8.78 -12.84
N LEU A 247 -0.87 7.99 -13.90
CA LEU A 247 -1.53 6.68 -14.04
C LEU A 247 -0.61 5.56 -13.55
N THR A 248 -1.18 4.63 -12.76
CA THR A 248 -0.48 3.43 -12.32
C THR A 248 -1.29 2.15 -12.48
N GLY A 249 -0.58 1.04 -12.63
CA GLY A 249 -1.18 -0.28 -12.84
C GLY A 249 -1.27 -0.65 -14.32
N GLY A 250 -0.95 -1.90 -14.64
CA GLY A 250 -1.08 -2.41 -16.02
C GLY A 250 -0.08 -1.87 -17.04
N LEU A 251 0.88 -1.03 -16.65
CA LEU A 251 1.94 -0.51 -17.53
C LEU A 251 3.09 -1.53 -17.64
N ASN A 252 2.88 -2.60 -18.41
CA ASN A 252 3.81 -3.73 -18.54
C ASN A 252 4.31 -3.98 -19.97
N THR A 253 3.98 -3.11 -20.93
CA THR A 253 4.51 -3.16 -22.30
C THR A 253 4.84 -1.75 -22.80
N ILE A 254 5.87 -1.63 -23.64
CA ILE A 254 6.26 -0.34 -24.25
C ILE A 254 5.12 0.25 -25.10
N PRO A 255 4.44 -0.50 -26.00
CA PRO A 255 3.35 0.06 -26.80
C PRO A 255 2.22 0.63 -25.94
N ARG A 256 1.93 0.02 -24.79
CA ARG A 256 0.91 0.52 -23.87
C ARG A 256 1.35 1.81 -23.18
N MET A 257 2.58 1.87 -22.69
CA MET A 257 3.14 3.10 -22.12
C MET A 257 3.13 4.24 -23.15
N ALA A 258 3.58 3.96 -24.37
CA ALA A 258 3.58 4.90 -25.47
C ALA A 258 2.15 5.34 -25.85
N SER A 259 1.19 4.42 -25.88
CA SER A 259 -0.21 4.74 -26.17
C SER A 259 -0.82 5.67 -25.11
N VAL A 260 -0.57 5.42 -23.83
CA VAL A 260 -1.12 6.24 -22.74
C VAL A 260 -0.59 7.67 -22.81
N VAL A 261 0.72 7.84 -23.04
CA VAL A 261 1.33 9.17 -23.14
C VAL A 261 0.97 9.85 -24.46
N GLY A 262 1.03 9.11 -25.57
CA GLY A 262 0.79 9.65 -26.91
C GLY A 262 -0.66 10.08 -27.19
N HIS A 263 -1.64 9.53 -26.46
CA HIS A 263 -3.04 9.94 -26.53
C HIS A 263 -3.47 10.80 -25.33
N GLU A 264 -2.53 11.27 -24.51
CA GLU A 264 -2.82 12.12 -23.34
C GLU A 264 -3.80 11.49 -22.34
N HIS A 265 -3.79 10.16 -22.18
CA HIS A 265 -4.59 9.47 -21.15
C HIS A 265 -4.00 9.69 -19.74
N ALA A 266 -2.72 10.03 -19.64
CA ALA A 266 -2.04 10.43 -18.41
C ALA A 266 -0.85 11.34 -18.74
N HIS A 267 -0.51 12.26 -17.82
CA HIS A 267 0.69 13.10 -17.94
C HIS A 267 1.95 12.36 -17.50
N LEU A 268 1.81 11.49 -16.50
CA LEU A 268 2.91 10.74 -15.91
C LEU A 268 2.55 9.25 -15.80
N LEU A 269 3.57 8.40 -15.89
CA LEU A 269 3.45 6.95 -15.75
C LEU A 269 4.16 6.48 -14.47
N GLY A 270 3.43 5.84 -13.56
CA GLY A 270 4.03 5.25 -12.37
C GLY A 270 4.19 3.74 -12.51
N ILE A 271 5.45 3.30 -12.50
CA ILE A 271 5.82 1.89 -12.63
C ILE A 271 6.30 1.38 -11.26
N GLY A 272 5.57 0.43 -10.67
CA GLY A 272 5.87 -0.13 -9.35
C GLY A 272 6.74 -1.37 -9.42
N ARG A 273 6.10 -2.53 -9.61
CA ARG A 273 6.76 -3.86 -9.55
C ARG A 273 8.02 -3.97 -10.43
N LEU A 274 7.97 -3.48 -11.67
CA LEU A 274 9.12 -3.57 -12.57
C LEU A 274 10.30 -2.71 -12.11
N SER A 275 10.06 -1.56 -11.48
CA SER A 275 11.12 -0.70 -10.94
C SER A 275 11.87 -1.36 -9.78
N VAL A 276 11.22 -2.30 -9.08
CA VAL A 276 11.86 -3.11 -8.02
C VAL A 276 12.72 -4.22 -8.65
N LEU A 277 12.25 -4.84 -9.73
CA LEU A 277 12.96 -5.93 -10.41
C LEU A 277 14.13 -5.42 -11.25
N HIS A 278 14.01 -4.22 -11.80
CA HIS A 278 14.97 -3.59 -12.69
C HIS A 278 15.34 -2.21 -12.13
N PRO A 279 16.35 -2.12 -11.25
CA PRO A 279 16.77 -0.83 -10.67
C PRO A 279 17.23 0.20 -11.72
N ARG A 280 17.60 -0.26 -12.93
CA ARG A 280 17.98 0.57 -14.07
C ARG A 280 16.85 0.69 -15.11
N LEU A 281 15.60 0.46 -14.69
CA LEU A 281 14.43 0.43 -15.56
C LEU A 281 14.38 1.56 -16.61
N PRO A 282 14.64 2.85 -16.29
CA PRO A 282 14.61 3.90 -17.31
C PRO A 282 15.63 3.69 -18.44
N LEU A 283 16.83 3.21 -18.12
CA LEU A 283 17.88 2.93 -19.11
C LEU A 283 17.54 1.68 -19.94
N GLU A 284 16.96 0.67 -19.31
CA GLU A 284 16.52 -0.55 -19.99
C GLU A 284 15.36 -0.28 -20.94
N ILE A 285 14.38 0.53 -20.53
CA ILE A 285 13.32 1.01 -21.43
C ILE A 285 13.92 1.81 -22.60
N SER A 286 14.87 2.71 -22.33
CA SER A 286 15.53 3.48 -23.39
C SER A 286 16.29 2.60 -24.39
N ALA A 287 16.96 1.55 -23.91
CA ALA A 287 17.65 0.60 -24.77
C ALA A 287 16.65 -0.24 -25.59
N ALA A 288 15.58 -0.71 -24.95
CA ALA A 288 14.50 -1.47 -25.57
C ALA A 288 13.79 -0.70 -26.70
N LEU A 289 13.64 0.61 -26.56
CA LEU A 289 13.14 1.48 -27.64
C LEU A 289 14.05 1.48 -28.89
N SER A 290 15.33 1.14 -28.75
CA SER A 290 16.31 1.15 -29.84
C SER A 290 16.53 -0.24 -30.46
N ASN A 291 16.46 -1.30 -29.67
CA ASN A 291 16.78 -2.68 -30.09
C ASN A 291 15.56 -3.64 -30.13
N ASP A 292 14.36 -3.14 -29.78
CA ASP A 292 13.10 -3.88 -29.71
C ASP A 292 13.09 -5.09 -28.77
N ASP A 293 14.06 -5.17 -27.84
CA ASP A 293 14.10 -6.21 -26.80
C ASP A 293 13.50 -5.69 -25.49
N ALA A 294 12.22 -6.00 -25.29
CA ALA A 294 11.46 -5.67 -24.08
C ALA A 294 11.17 -6.91 -23.21
N THR A 295 11.96 -7.98 -23.33
CA THR A 295 11.74 -9.24 -22.59
C THR A 295 11.78 -9.05 -21.08
N PHE A 296 12.62 -8.13 -20.59
CA PHE A 296 12.74 -7.80 -19.17
C PHE A 296 11.43 -7.29 -18.54
N LEU A 297 10.52 -6.69 -19.31
CA LEU A 297 9.19 -6.26 -18.81
C LEU A 297 8.32 -7.42 -18.33
N ARG A 298 8.67 -8.66 -18.71
CA ARG A 298 7.99 -9.90 -18.30
C ARG A 298 8.74 -10.69 -17.24
N SER A 299 9.82 -10.14 -16.68
CA SER A 299 10.60 -10.82 -15.64
C SER A 299 9.73 -11.15 -14.43
N ALA A 300 9.71 -12.43 -14.02
CA ALA A 300 9.11 -12.83 -12.76
C ALA A 300 10.02 -12.40 -11.59
N PRO A 301 9.44 -12.08 -10.41
CA PRO A 301 10.24 -11.87 -9.21
C PRO A 301 11.03 -13.13 -8.86
N ARG A 302 12.26 -12.94 -8.39
CA ARG A 302 13.13 -14.03 -7.92
C ARG A 302 12.49 -14.78 -6.74
N GLY A 303 12.70 -16.09 -6.70
CA GLY A 303 12.16 -16.96 -5.66
C GLY A 303 12.87 -16.76 -4.30
N PRO A 304 12.25 -17.16 -3.17
CA PRO A 304 12.86 -17.03 -1.84
C PRO A 304 14.20 -17.77 -1.69
N SER A 305 14.41 -18.84 -2.45
CA SER A 305 15.68 -19.60 -2.47
C SER A 305 16.83 -18.87 -3.15
N GLU A 306 16.54 -17.79 -3.87
CA GLU A 306 17.50 -17.01 -4.67
C GLU A 306 17.91 -15.70 -3.98
N LEU A 307 17.41 -15.45 -2.76
CA LEU A 307 17.78 -14.28 -1.95
C LEU A 307 19.00 -14.60 -1.06
N GLY A 308 20.09 -13.83 -1.18
CA GLY A 308 21.35 -14.07 -0.44
C GLY A 308 22.33 -15.02 -1.12
N ASP A 309 23.59 -15.04 -0.67
CA ASP A 309 24.65 -15.90 -1.23
C ASP A 309 24.52 -17.37 -0.82
N ALA A 310 24.96 -18.32 -1.65
CA ALA A 310 25.01 -19.71 -1.22
C ALA A 310 25.88 -19.87 0.05
N PRO A 311 25.52 -20.73 1.03
CA PRO A 311 26.34 -20.91 2.21
C PRO A 311 27.70 -21.52 1.83
N ASP A 312 28.80 -20.91 2.31
CA ASP A 312 30.16 -21.43 2.10
C ASP A 312 30.40 -22.80 2.75
N SER A 313 29.51 -23.22 3.65
CA SER A 313 29.62 -24.49 4.38
C SER A 313 28.26 -25.11 4.69
N TYR A 314 28.20 -26.45 4.60
CA TYR A 314 27.06 -27.29 4.98
C TYR A 314 26.73 -27.27 6.48
N LEU A 315 27.63 -26.76 7.33
CA LEU A 315 27.44 -26.63 8.79
C LEU A 315 27.06 -25.20 9.21
N SER A 316 26.80 -24.30 8.25
CA SER A 316 26.37 -22.94 8.55
C SER A 316 24.94 -22.90 9.10
N TRP A 317 24.64 -21.88 9.91
CA TRP A 317 23.27 -21.58 10.35
C TRP A 317 22.28 -21.52 9.17
N ARG A 318 22.73 -21.02 8.02
CA ARG A 318 21.94 -20.96 6.79
C ARG A 318 21.66 -22.33 6.18
N ALA A 319 22.59 -23.27 6.25
CA ALA A 319 22.35 -24.64 5.78
C ALA A 319 21.29 -25.32 6.65
N LEU A 320 21.36 -25.14 7.97
CA LEU A 320 20.33 -25.61 8.91
C LEU A 320 18.97 -24.95 8.61
N GLU A 321 18.96 -23.64 8.39
CA GLU A 321 17.77 -22.89 8.04
C GLU A 321 17.10 -23.39 6.76
N ARG A 322 17.89 -23.65 5.70
CA ARG A 322 17.39 -24.24 4.45
C ARG A 322 16.87 -25.66 4.68
N ALA A 323 17.56 -26.48 5.46
CA ALA A 323 17.12 -27.84 5.77
C ALA A 323 15.78 -27.84 6.53
N LEU A 324 15.63 -26.98 7.54
CA LEU A 324 14.38 -26.77 8.28
C LEU A 324 13.28 -26.24 7.35
N TRP A 325 13.61 -25.33 6.45
CA TRP A 325 12.67 -24.80 5.45
C TRP A 325 12.17 -25.88 4.49
N TYR A 326 13.07 -26.68 3.91
CA TYR A 326 12.69 -27.79 3.03
C TYR A 326 11.89 -28.86 3.79
N ALA A 327 12.24 -29.17 5.03
CA ALA A 327 11.47 -30.07 5.87
C ALA A 327 10.05 -29.53 6.13
N ALA A 328 9.91 -28.24 6.41
CA ALA A 328 8.61 -27.59 6.56
C ALA A 328 7.78 -27.68 5.27
N LEU A 329 8.36 -27.42 4.09
CA LEU A 329 7.67 -27.56 2.80
C LEU A 329 7.20 -28.99 2.51
N VAL A 330 7.91 -30.01 3.01
CA VAL A 330 7.50 -31.42 2.86
C VAL A 330 6.38 -31.79 3.83
N VAL A 331 6.42 -31.28 5.07
CA VAL A 331 5.42 -31.62 6.11
C VAL A 331 4.12 -30.84 5.94
N TRP A 332 4.19 -29.59 5.50
CA TRP A 332 3.07 -28.66 5.42
C TRP A 332 1.86 -29.14 4.59
N PRO A 333 2.04 -29.79 3.41
CA PRO A 333 0.92 -30.33 2.62
C PRO A 333 0.05 -31.34 3.37
N TYR A 334 0.58 -31.96 4.43
CA TYR A 334 -0.12 -32.97 5.23
C TYR A 334 -0.87 -32.38 6.44
N ILE A 335 -0.76 -31.07 6.68
CA ILE A 335 -1.49 -30.37 7.74
C ILE A 335 -2.84 -29.89 7.16
N PRO A 336 -3.99 -30.38 7.66
CA PRO A 336 -5.30 -30.03 7.15
C PRO A 336 -5.76 -28.64 7.63
N ALA A 337 -4.97 -27.60 7.37
CA ALA A 337 -5.27 -26.22 7.75
C ALA A 337 -5.12 -25.28 6.54
N ARG A 338 -6.22 -24.66 6.11
CA ARG A 338 -6.20 -23.55 5.16
C ARG A 338 -6.06 -22.24 5.93
N LEU A 339 -4.82 -21.79 6.12
CA LEU A 339 -4.56 -20.50 6.76
C LEU A 339 -4.65 -19.35 5.75
N PRO A 340 -5.20 -18.19 6.15
CA PRO A 340 -5.21 -16.99 5.30
C PRO A 340 -3.79 -16.50 5.05
N ARG A 341 -3.46 -16.16 3.80
CA ARG A 341 -2.16 -15.56 3.43
C ARG A 341 -2.10 -14.13 3.98
N VAL A 342 -1.01 -13.78 4.67
CA VAL A 342 -0.78 -12.40 5.13
C VAL A 342 0.07 -11.66 4.10
N VAL A 343 -0.54 -10.69 3.41
CA VAL A 343 0.15 -9.82 2.45
C VAL A 343 1.00 -8.80 3.22
N GLY A 344 2.26 -8.62 2.79
CA GLY A 344 3.20 -7.69 3.44
C GLY A 344 4.07 -8.29 4.54
N ALA A 345 3.89 -9.58 4.88
CA ALA A 345 4.72 -10.32 5.84
C ALA A 345 5.43 -11.54 5.22
N SER A 346 5.54 -11.59 3.89
CA SER A 346 6.18 -12.71 3.20
C SER A 346 7.69 -12.74 3.45
N ALA A 347 8.29 -13.92 3.31
CA ALA A 347 9.73 -14.15 3.35
C ALA A 347 10.55 -13.08 2.62
N ASN A 348 10.14 -12.77 1.39
CA ASN A 348 10.84 -11.81 0.54
C ASN A 348 10.77 -10.39 1.11
N VAL A 349 9.58 -9.95 1.56
CA VAL A 349 9.39 -8.60 2.13
C VAL A 349 10.23 -8.43 3.40
N ASN A 350 10.26 -9.44 4.28
CA ASN A 350 11.06 -9.40 5.50
C ASN A 350 12.56 -9.33 5.21
N TRP A 351 13.02 -10.07 4.20
CA TRP A 351 14.41 -10.02 3.74
C TRP A 351 14.81 -8.64 3.19
N TYR A 352 13.98 -8.04 2.33
CA TYR A 352 14.24 -6.70 1.81
C TYR A 352 14.23 -5.64 2.91
N ASN A 353 13.29 -5.71 3.86
CA ASN A 353 13.27 -4.79 5.00
C ASN A 353 14.53 -4.93 5.86
N TYR A 354 15.01 -6.16 6.09
CA TYR A 354 16.28 -6.41 6.75
C TYR A 354 17.46 -5.75 6.01
N ALA A 355 17.56 -5.98 4.70
CA ALA A 355 18.62 -5.42 3.87
C ALA A 355 18.60 -3.87 3.88
N MET A 356 17.44 -3.27 3.62
CA MET A 356 17.25 -1.81 3.62
C MET A 356 17.60 -1.18 4.97
N ARG A 357 17.26 -1.86 6.07
CA ARG A 357 17.59 -1.38 7.41
C ARG A 357 19.09 -1.37 7.69
N ARG A 358 19.84 -2.33 7.17
CA ARG A 358 21.31 -2.32 7.30
C ARG A 358 21.91 -1.13 6.57
N TYR A 359 21.47 -0.88 5.34
CA TYR A 359 21.88 0.31 4.58
C TYR A 359 21.53 1.61 5.31
N ALA A 360 20.34 1.71 5.91
CA ALA A 360 19.95 2.89 6.69
C ALA A 360 20.86 3.15 7.90
N PHE A 361 21.52 2.13 8.44
CA PHE A 361 22.51 2.26 9.51
C PHE A 361 23.96 2.30 9.00
N GLY A 362 24.17 2.50 7.70
CA GLY A 362 25.51 2.53 7.09
C GLY A 362 26.24 1.18 7.16
N LYS A 363 25.51 0.07 7.23
CA LYS A 363 26.06 -1.30 7.26
C LYS A 363 25.82 -1.99 5.93
N ASP A 364 26.82 -2.70 5.44
CA ASP A 364 26.65 -3.60 4.30
C ASP A 364 25.61 -4.67 4.58
N VAL A 365 24.89 -5.09 3.55
CA VAL A 365 23.96 -6.22 3.63
C VAL A 365 24.74 -7.48 3.92
N ASP A 366 24.39 -8.16 5.01
CA ASP A 366 24.92 -9.47 5.30
C ASP A 366 24.10 -10.50 4.53
N TRP A 367 24.66 -10.86 3.37
CA TRP A 367 24.06 -11.77 2.42
C TRP A 367 24.05 -13.22 2.90
N THR A 368 24.66 -13.54 4.06
CA THR A 368 24.62 -14.89 4.67
C THR A 368 23.31 -15.17 5.42
N VAL A 369 22.48 -14.15 5.62
CA VAL A 369 21.19 -14.26 6.31
C VAL A 369 20.11 -14.81 5.36
N GLY A 370 19.53 -15.95 5.72
CA GLY A 370 18.41 -16.57 5.03
C GLY A 370 17.04 -16.00 5.41
N THR A 371 15.99 -16.59 4.85
CA THR A 371 14.58 -16.28 5.08
C THR A 371 14.18 -16.18 6.56
N ILE A 372 14.29 -17.26 7.33
CA ILE A 372 13.95 -17.32 8.77
C ILE A 372 14.84 -16.35 9.54
N GLY A 373 16.15 -16.29 9.23
CA GLY A 373 17.07 -15.36 9.87
C GLY A 373 16.71 -13.88 9.62
N SER A 374 16.20 -13.56 8.43
CA SER A 374 15.74 -12.22 8.08
C SER A 374 14.38 -11.90 8.72
N MET A 375 13.46 -12.86 8.79
CA MET A 375 12.20 -12.73 9.52
C MET A 375 12.44 -12.48 11.01
N ALA A 376 13.29 -13.30 11.64
CA ALA A 376 13.69 -13.14 13.02
C ALA A 376 14.27 -11.75 13.26
N ARG A 377 15.18 -11.28 12.40
CA ARG A 377 15.75 -9.93 12.53
C ARG A 377 14.77 -8.82 12.21
N PHE A 378 13.81 -9.03 11.33
CA PHE A 378 12.76 -8.06 11.04
C PHE A 378 11.80 -7.90 12.22
N PHE A 379 11.35 -9.00 12.82
CA PHE A 379 10.36 -8.99 13.91
C PHE A 379 10.98 -8.79 15.30
N LEU A 380 12.18 -9.32 15.58
CA LEU A 380 12.79 -9.28 16.93
C LEU A 380 13.76 -8.12 17.13
N LEU A 381 14.31 -7.54 16.07
CA LEU A 381 15.07 -6.30 16.17
C LEU A 381 14.20 -5.18 15.61
N PRO A 382 13.58 -4.31 16.41
CA PRO A 382 12.99 -3.08 15.89
C PRO A 382 14.06 -1.98 15.76
N ALA A 383 13.90 -1.08 14.79
CA ALA A 383 14.50 0.27 14.86
C ALA A 383 13.93 0.95 16.11
N PRO A 384 14.66 1.84 16.79
CA PRO A 384 14.30 2.28 18.13
C PRO A 384 12.87 2.80 18.13
N TYR A 385 12.03 2.12 18.93
CA TYR A 385 10.78 2.66 19.40
C TYR A 385 11.12 4.05 19.97
N VAL A 386 10.70 5.12 19.28
CA VAL A 386 10.87 6.47 19.80
C VAL A 386 10.03 6.51 21.06
N GLY A 387 10.71 6.66 22.19
CA GLY A 387 10.18 6.46 23.53
C GLY A 387 8.82 7.10 23.71
N LYS A 388 7.84 6.27 24.06
CA LYS A 388 6.99 6.66 25.18
C LYS A 388 7.77 6.35 26.46
N ASP A 389 7.59 7.18 27.46
CA ASP A 389 8.15 7.07 28.83
C ASP A 389 7.64 5.82 29.59
N ASP A 390 7.52 4.68 28.92
CA ASP A 390 6.86 3.46 29.40
C ASP A 390 7.91 2.41 29.85
N GLY A 391 8.92 2.84 30.62
CA GLY A 391 9.81 1.96 31.43
C GLY A 391 10.42 0.70 30.77
N GLU A 392 10.92 -0.22 31.60
CA GLU A 392 11.50 -1.51 31.17
C GLU A 392 10.46 -2.50 30.62
N GLU A 393 9.17 -2.29 30.91
CA GLU A 393 8.06 -3.17 30.48
C GLU A 393 7.81 -3.12 28.97
N GLY A 394 8.03 -1.95 28.33
CA GLY A 394 7.87 -1.80 26.88
C GLY A 394 8.80 -2.71 26.08
N TRP A 395 10.04 -2.90 26.55
CA TRP A 395 11.05 -3.72 25.85
C TRP A 395 10.75 -5.22 25.90
N LEU A 396 10.40 -5.76 27.07
CA LEU A 396 10.00 -7.17 27.23
C LEU A 396 8.75 -7.49 26.39
N TRP A 397 7.82 -6.55 26.34
CA TRP A 397 6.62 -6.64 25.52
C TRP A 397 6.94 -6.66 24.01
N TRP A 398 7.88 -5.83 23.55
CA TRP A 398 8.36 -5.84 22.17
C TRP A 398 9.01 -7.16 21.77
N LEU A 399 9.81 -7.77 22.66
CA LEU A 399 10.38 -9.09 22.41
C LEU A 399 9.31 -10.18 22.28
N ALA A 400 8.29 -10.16 23.14
CA ALA A 400 7.17 -11.09 23.06
C ALA A 400 6.39 -10.91 21.73
N MET A 401 6.20 -9.68 21.27
CA MET A 401 5.54 -9.40 20.00
C MET A 401 6.39 -9.74 18.78
N GLY A 402 7.70 -9.50 18.86
CA GLY A 402 8.63 -10.00 17.87
C GLY A 402 8.58 -11.52 17.78
N ALA A 403 8.49 -12.25 18.90
CA ALA A 403 8.40 -13.71 18.89
C ALA A 403 7.09 -14.20 18.25
N VAL A 404 5.95 -13.59 18.58
CA VAL A 404 4.66 -13.87 17.91
C VAL A 404 4.74 -13.53 16.42
N GLY A 405 5.39 -12.43 16.07
CA GLY A 405 5.59 -12.02 14.67
C GLY A 405 6.47 -12.98 13.88
N VAL A 406 7.52 -13.52 14.49
CA VAL A 406 8.32 -14.60 13.90
C VAL A 406 7.48 -15.85 13.69
N VAL A 407 6.69 -16.27 14.68
CA VAL A 407 5.83 -17.46 14.54
C VAL A 407 4.80 -17.24 13.44
N LEU A 408 4.12 -16.08 13.40
CA LEU A 408 3.16 -15.76 12.34
C LEU A 408 3.84 -15.63 10.97
N GLY A 409 5.02 -15.00 10.86
CA GLY A 409 5.78 -14.91 9.60
C GLY A 409 6.26 -16.27 9.11
N VAL A 410 6.72 -17.13 10.03
CA VAL A 410 7.20 -18.49 9.76
C VAL A 410 6.05 -19.49 9.61
N VAL A 411 4.81 -19.21 10.01
CA VAL A 411 3.68 -20.14 9.85
C VAL A 411 2.69 -19.66 8.78
N LEU A 412 2.39 -18.36 8.73
CA LEU A 412 1.47 -17.75 7.76
C LEU A 412 2.17 -17.17 6.52
N GLY A 413 3.46 -16.82 6.62
CA GLY A 413 4.28 -16.42 5.48
C GLY A 413 4.79 -17.60 4.63
N GLN A 414 4.44 -18.83 5.02
CA GLN A 414 4.80 -20.11 4.38
C GLN A 414 4.04 -20.39 3.08
N VAL A 415 3.00 -19.61 2.76
CA VAL A 415 2.07 -19.97 1.70
C VAL A 415 2.51 -19.38 0.36
N VAL A 416 3.32 -20.14 -0.39
CA VAL A 416 3.56 -19.96 -1.83
C VAL A 416 2.31 -20.30 -2.61
#